data_AF-A0A954PL64-F1
#
_entry.id   AF-A0A954PL64-F1
#
_cell.length_a   1.000
_cell.length_b   1.000
_cell.length_c   1.000
_cell.angle_alpha   90.00
_cell.angle_beta   90.00
_cell.angle_gamma   90.00
#
_symmetry.space_group_name_H-M   'P 1'
#
loop_
_entity.id
_entity.type
_entity.pdbx_description
1 polymer ?
#
loop_
_entity_poly.entity_id
_entity_poly.type
_entity_poly.pdbx_seq_one_letter_code
_entity_poly.pdbx_strand_id
1 'polypeptide(L)'
;MKSNKLRRQICFEAARAMYFRQESEYFRAKQKAARRICKGWIKPADLPSNAEIRDEIQAFARLHEGQSRTDNLQQMRLVALRIMQLLERFHPKLIGSTLSGHVRQGSDIDVHLFSDSIDAVQRVLDEQQLFYDVERKRVRKEGVERVFTHVHLKDMFPVELTIYAANQVQQITKCSITGKPIERASISQLEQLLGEAYPELSVPESLRAMEEQPDRFQVYYALLLPLEDTKQHPKYHPEGDVLYHSLQVFDLACDELPYDEEFLLAALLHDVGKGIDAQHHVAAGLEALEGFISPRTAWLIEHHMEAHRILDGTIGARAHRRLREHESYEELLLLCRCDRGGRVAGVPTSELEAVLDYIRELGYRFD
;
A
#
# COMPACT_ATOMS: atom_id res chain seq x y z
N MET A 1 -44.43 -5.30 -6.17
CA MET A 1 -43.78 -5.13 -4.84
C MET A 1 -42.71 -6.18 -4.52
N LYS A 2 -42.90 -7.50 -4.78
CA LYS A 2 -41.85 -8.53 -4.53
C LYS A 2 -40.54 -8.34 -5.33
N SER A 3 -40.63 -7.95 -6.60
CA SER A 3 -39.46 -7.71 -7.48
C SER A 3 -38.52 -6.58 -6.99
N ASN A 4 -39.08 -5.48 -6.46
CA ASN A 4 -38.27 -4.37 -5.93
C ASN A 4 -37.51 -4.76 -4.65
N LYS A 5 -38.14 -5.54 -3.76
CA LYS A 5 -37.49 -6.05 -2.54
C LYS A 5 -36.33 -7.00 -2.88
N LEU A 6 -36.52 -7.86 -3.88
CA LEU A 6 -35.49 -8.79 -4.33
C LEU A 6 -34.29 -8.05 -4.96
N ARG A 7 -34.55 -7.09 -5.85
CA ARG A 7 -33.52 -6.25 -6.47
C ARG A 7 -32.67 -5.52 -5.43
N ARG A 8 -33.32 -4.97 -4.39
CA ARG A 8 -32.63 -4.32 -3.26
C ARG A 8 -31.76 -5.29 -2.46
N GLN A 9 -32.25 -6.49 -2.18
CA GLN A 9 -31.45 -7.52 -1.48
C GLN A 9 -30.22 -7.92 -2.29
N ILE A 10 -30.36 -8.13 -3.61
CA ILE A 10 -29.24 -8.42 -4.49
C ILE A 10 -28.26 -7.24 -4.55
N CYS A 11 -28.78 -6.01 -4.58
CA CYS A 11 -27.97 -4.79 -4.56
C CYS A 11 -27.13 -4.69 -3.28
N PHE A 12 -27.76 -4.89 -2.12
CA PHE A 12 -27.11 -4.87 -0.82
C PHE A 12 -26.03 -5.94 -0.68
N GLU A 13 -26.31 -7.19 -1.06
CA GLU A 13 -25.32 -8.28 -0.98
C GLU A 13 -24.17 -8.10 -1.98
N ALA A 14 -24.46 -7.62 -3.21
CA ALA A 14 -23.42 -7.29 -4.18
C ALA A 14 -22.55 -6.14 -3.67
N ALA A 15 -23.16 -5.11 -3.10
CA ALA A 15 -22.47 -3.98 -2.50
C ALA A 15 -21.59 -4.42 -1.33
N ARG A 16 -22.11 -5.25 -0.42
CA ARG A 16 -21.35 -5.81 0.70
C ARG A 16 -20.14 -6.62 0.22
N ALA A 17 -20.33 -7.49 -0.78
CA ALA A 17 -19.24 -8.30 -1.33
C ALA A 17 -18.16 -7.44 -1.98
N MET A 18 -18.53 -6.37 -2.69
CA MET A 18 -17.58 -5.43 -3.27
C MET A 18 -16.89 -4.56 -2.22
N TYR A 19 -17.61 -4.18 -1.16
CA TYR A 19 -17.08 -3.39 -0.06
C TYR A 19 -15.95 -4.14 0.67
N PHE A 20 -16.22 -5.38 1.10
CA PHE A 20 -15.21 -6.24 1.73
C PHE A 20 -14.28 -6.94 0.72
N ARG A 21 -14.13 -6.41 -0.49
CA ARG A 21 -13.26 -6.90 -1.58
C ARG A 21 -13.37 -8.40 -1.92
N GLN A 22 -14.50 -9.05 -1.61
CA GLN A 22 -14.75 -10.44 -1.98
C GLN A 22 -14.97 -10.59 -3.50
N GLU A 23 -15.31 -9.50 -4.19
CA GLU A 23 -15.48 -9.42 -5.64
C GLU A 23 -15.08 -8.03 -6.15
N SER A 24 -14.21 -7.97 -7.17
CA SER A 24 -13.75 -6.71 -7.79
C SER A 24 -14.61 -6.27 -8.98
N GLU A 25 -15.36 -7.20 -9.61
CA GLU A 25 -16.17 -6.91 -10.80
C GLU A 25 -17.67 -6.84 -10.47
N TYR A 26 -18.33 -5.73 -10.83
CA TYR A 26 -19.78 -5.55 -10.64
C TYR A 26 -20.62 -6.69 -11.23
N PHE A 27 -20.23 -7.24 -12.38
CA PHE A 27 -20.97 -8.33 -13.00
C PHE A 27 -20.91 -9.62 -12.17
N ARG A 28 -19.71 -9.99 -11.68
CA ARG A 28 -19.52 -11.15 -10.82
C ARG A 28 -20.20 -10.97 -9.47
N ALA A 29 -20.06 -9.79 -8.86
CA ALA A 29 -20.73 -9.43 -7.62
C ALA A 29 -22.26 -9.59 -7.74
N LYS A 30 -22.86 -9.08 -8.83
CA LYS A 30 -24.28 -9.25 -9.13
C LYS A 30 -24.68 -10.71 -9.25
N GLN A 31 -23.95 -11.50 -10.04
CA GLN A 31 -24.29 -12.91 -10.26
C GLN A 31 -24.17 -13.74 -8.99
N LYS A 32 -23.14 -13.50 -8.18
CA LYS A 32 -22.90 -14.23 -6.93
C LYS A 32 -23.95 -13.88 -5.87
N ALA A 33 -24.27 -12.59 -5.72
CA ALA A 33 -25.35 -12.12 -4.84
C ALA A 33 -26.71 -12.69 -5.28
N ALA A 34 -27.00 -12.65 -6.58
CA ALA A 34 -28.18 -13.22 -7.19
C ALA A 34 -28.35 -14.73 -6.90
N ARG A 35 -27.29 -15.52 -7.09
CA ARG A 35 -27.29 -16.97 -6.80
C ARG A 35 -27.42 -17.28 -5.31
N ARG A 36 -26.85 -16.44 -4.44
CA ARG A 36 -26.91 -16.64 -2.99
C ARG A 36 -28.30 -16.36 -2.44
N ILE A 37 -28.98 -15.34 -2.97
CA ILE A 37 -30.31 -14.91 -2.53
C ILE A 37 -31.41 -15.74 -3.20
N CYS A 38 -31.23 -16.12 -4.48
CA CYS A 38 -32.20 -16.90 -5.23
C CYS A 38 -31.67 -18.29 -5.57
N LYS A 39 -32.45 -19.33 -5.23
CA LYS A 39 -32.20 -20.72 -5.64
C LYS A 39 -32.77 -21.01 -7.04
N GLY A 40 -32.60 -20.11 -8.01
CA GLY A 40 -33.18 -20.23 -9.35
C GLY A 40 -32.83 -19.09 -10.31
N TRP A 41 -33.34 -19.18 -11.54
CA TRP A 41 -33.08 -18.20 -12.60
C TRP A 41 -33.73 -16.83 -12.29
N ILE A 42 -32.97 -15.75 -12.47
CA ILE A 42 -33.40 -14.37 -12.22
C ILE A 42 -33.56 -13.64 -13.55
N LYS A 43 -34.68 -12.90 -13.69
CA LYS A 43 -34.92 -12.06 -14.86
C LYS A 43 -33.93 -10.88 -14.87
N PRO A 44 -33.41 -10.47 -16.03
CA PRO A 44 -32.50 -9.31 -16.12
C PRO A 44 -33.06 -8.01 -15.51
N ALA A 45 -34.37 -7.79 -15.58
CA ALA A 45 -35.03 -6.62 -15.01
C ALA A 45 -35.04 -6.57 -13.47
N ASP A 46 -34.85 -7.72 -12.82
CA ASP A 46 -34.80 -7.86 -11.36
C ASP A 46 -33.38 -7.74 -10.80
N LEU A 47 -32.36 -7.65 -11.67
CA LEU A 47 -30.99 -7.38 -11.26
C LEU A 47 -30.77 -5.87 -11.07
N PRO A 48 -29.98 -5.48 -10.05
CA PRO A 48 -29.59 -4.09 -9.88
C PRO A 48 -28.63 -3.65 -10.98
N SER A 49 -28.68 -2.36 -11.29
CA SER A 49 -27.70 -1.67 -12.14
C SER A 49 -26.38 -1.46 -11.38
N ASN A 50 -25.28 -1.22 -12.12
CA ASN A 50 -24.00 -0.88 -11.50
C ASN A 50 -24.09 0.42 -10.69
N ALA A 51 -24.93 1.36 -11.14
CA ALA A 51 -25.17 2.62 -10.43
C ALA A 51 -25.82 2.38 -9.06
N GLU A 52 -26.87 1.57 -8.98
CA GLU A 52 -27.50 1.22 -7.70
C GLU A 52 -26.52 0.54 -6.74
N ILE A 53 -25.71 -0.40 -7.23
CA ILE A 53 -24.70 -1.07 -6.38
C ILE A 53 -23.69 -0.05 -5.89
N ARG A 54 -23.18 0.82 -6.77
CA ARG A 54 -22.24 1.87 -6.37
C ARG A 54 -22.85 2.74 -5.27
N ASP A 55 -24.08 3.21 -5.43
CA ASP A 55 -24.75 4.07 -4.46
C ASP A 55 -24.97 3.34 -3.12
N GLU A 56 -25.29 2.04 -3.16
CA GLU A 56 -25.42 1.20 -1.96
C GLU A 56 -24.07 1.00 -1.25
N ILE A 57 -22.98 0.79 -1.99
CA ILE A 57 -21.67 0.67 -1.34
C ILE A 57 -21.24 2.00 -0.72
N GLN A 58 -21.61 3.15 -1.29
CA GLN A 58 -21.40 4.44 -0.61
C GLN A 58 -22.14 4.51 0.72
N ALA A 59 -23.34 3.92 0.81
CA ALA A 59 -24.07 3.80 2.06
C ALA A 59 -23.33 2.90 3.08
N PHE A 60 -22.76 1.76 2.64
CA PHE A 60 -21.91 0.92 3.48
C PHE A 60 -20.68 1.65 4.01
N ALA A 61 -19.93 2.33 3.14
CA ALA A 61 -18.75 3.10 3.53
C ALA A 61 -19.10 4.20 4.56
N ARG A 62 -20.23 4.89 4.36
CA ARG A 62 -20.74 5.89 5.34
C ARG A 62 -21.07 5.28 6.70
N LEU A 63 -21.58 4.05 6.74
CA LEU A 63 -21.95 3.37 7.98
C LEU A 63 -20.74 2.80 8.74
N HIS A 64 -19.69 2.40 8.04
CA HIS A 64 -18.55 1.69 8.63
C HIS A 64 -17.30 2.55 8.90
N GLU A 65 -17.05 3.63 8.14
CA GLU A 65 -15.71 4.27 8.11
C GLU A 65 -15.61 5.64 8.82
N GLY A 66 -16.72 6.21 9.31
CA GLY A 66 -16.71 7.38 10.21
C GLY A 66 -15.81 8.55 9.78
N GLN A 67 -15.12 9.16 10.76
CA GLN A 67 -14.23 10.32 10.57
C GLN A 67 -12.94 9.97 9.79
N SER A 68 -12.42 8.75 9.96
CA SER A 68 -11.18 8.26 9.34
C SER A 68 -11.22 8.30 7.80
N ARG A 69 -12.41 8.13 7.20
CA ARG A 69 -12.60 8.30 5.75
C ARG A 69 -12.33 9.72 5.25
N THR A 70 -12.69 10.73 6.03
CA THR A 70 -12.52 12.13 5.65
C THR A 70 -11.04 12.49 5.63
N ASP A 71 -10.31 12.02 6.64
CA ASP A 71 -8.88 12.24 6.79
C ASP A 71 -8.10 11.51 5.68
N ASN A 72 -8.41 10.23 5.43
CA ASN A 72 -7.82 9.48 4.31
C ASN A 72 -8.11 10.12 2.95
N LEU A 73 -9.34 10.57 2.69
CA LEU A 73 -9.68 11.24 1.43
C LEU A 73 -8.89 12.54 1.25
N GLN A 74 -8.73 13.32 2.32
CA GLN A 74 -7.94 14.55 2.29
C GLN A 74 -6.49 14.25 1.93
N GLN A 75 -5.88 13.27 2.60
CA GLN A 75 -4.50 12.85 2.33
C GLN A 75 -4.33 12.31 0.90
N MET A 76 -5.25 11.46 0.42
CA MET A 76 -5.22 10.97 -0.95
C MET A 76 -5.31 12.10 -1.99
N ARG A 77 -6.09 13.16 -1.72
CA ARG A 77 -6.17 14.33 -2.61
C ARG A 77 -4.91 15.18 -2.58
N LEU A 78 -4.24 15.28 -1.43
CA LEU A 78 -2.93 15.94 -1.33
C LEU A 78 -1.85 15.16 -2.07
N VAL A 79 -1.79 13.83 -1.92
CA VAL A 79 -0.87 12.95 -2.68
C VAL A 79 -1.14 13.08 -4.18
N ALA A 80 -2.41 13.04 -4.58
CA ALA A 80 -2.80 13.26 -5.97
C ALA A 80 -2.29 14.61 -6.49
N LEU A 81 -2.50 15.69 -5.73
CA LEU A 81 -2.05 17.03 -6.12
C LEU A 81 -0.52 17.10 -6.27
N ARG A 82 0.24 16.53 -5.31
CA ARG A 82 1.71 16.46 -5.36
C ARG A 82 2.19 15.76 -6.63
N ILE A 83 1.68 14.57 -6.92
CA ILE A 83 2.04 13.80 -8.12
C ILE A 83 1.63 14.54 -9.40
N MET A 84 0.47 15.18 -9.41
CA MET A 84 0.03 15.98 -10.55
C MET A 84 0.92 17.21 -10.78
N GLN A 85 1.38 17.89 -9.73
CA GLN A 85 2.31 19.01 -9.87
C GLN A 85 3.68 18.54 -10.38
N LEU A 86 4.19 17.42 -9.85
CA LEU A 86 5.42 16.81 -10.34
C LEU A 86 5.36 16.47 -11.86
N LEU A 87 4.21 15.98 -12.30
CA LEU A 87 3.98 15.53 -13.67
C LEU A 87 3.25 16.58 -14.53
N GLU A 88 3.25 17.86 -14.14
CA GLU A 88 2.47 18.94 -14.76
C GLU A 88 2.66 18.99 -16.29
N ARG A 89 3.90 18.77 -16.76
CA ARG A 89 4.24 18.77 -18.19
C ARG A 89 3.45 17.75 -19.04
N PHE A 90 2.87 16.72 -18.40
CA PHE A 90 2.08 15.67 -19.04
C PHE A 90 0.56 15.89 -18.89
N HIS A 91 0.14 17.09 -18.51
CA HIS A 91 -1.26 17.52 -18.42
C HIS A 91 -2.14 16.59 -17.55
N PRO A 92 -1.72 16.27 -16.32
CA PRO A 92 -2.36 15.25 -15.52
C PRO A 92 -3.81 15.59 -15.20
N LYS A 93 -4.64 14.55 -15.11
CA LYS A 93 -6.05 14.66 -14.71
C LYS A 93 -6.39 13.61 -13.67
N LEU A 94 -6.76 14.05 -12.46
CA LEU A 94 -7.29 13.17 -11.42
C LEU A 94 -8.66 12.66 -11.85
N ILE A 95 -8.91 11.37 -11.67
CA ILE A 95 -10.21 10.73 -11.89
C ILE A 95 -10.58 9.84 -10.69
N GLY A 96 -11.64 9.04 -10.82
CA GLY A 96 -11.89 7.94 -9.89
C GLY A 96 -12.46 8.34 -8.52
N SER A 97 -12.21 7.49 -7.52
CA SER A 97 -12.73 7.63 -6.15
C SER A 97 -12.21 8.87 -5.45
N THR A 98 -10.94 9.22 -5.67
CA THR A 98 -10.26 10.34 -5.02
C THR A 98 -10.86 11.70 -5.43
N LEU A 99 -11.22 11.84 -6.72
CA LEU A 99 -11.96 13.01 -7.18
C LEU A 99 -13.38 13.03 -6.63
N SER A 100 -14.13 11.95 -6.87
CA SER A 100 -15.56 11.90 -6.53
C SER A 100 -15.85 11.83 -5.03
N GLY A 101 -14.82 11.61 -4.20
CA GLY A 101 -14.90 11.49 -2.75
C GLY A 101 -15.38 10.12 -2.25
N HIS A 102 -15.49 9.12 -3.14
CA HIS A 102 -16.00 7.78 -2.83
C HIS A 102 -14.89 6.77 -2.54
N VAL A 103 -13.83 7.21 -1.86
CA VAL A 103 -12.74 6.34 -1.38
C VAL A 103 -13.23 5.40 -0.29
N ARG A 104 -12.53 4.26 -0.20
CA ARG A 104 -12.69 3.19 0.79
C ARG A 104 -11.31 2.66 1.17
N GLN A 105 -11.26 1.76 2.14
CA GLN A 105 -10.05 1.04 2.49
C GLN A 105 -9.39 0.39 1.25
N GLY A 106 -8.08 0.66 1.10
CA GLY A 106 -7.23 0.28 -0.04
C GLY A 106 -7.54 0.93 -1.39
N SER A 107 -8.35 2.01 -1.45
CA SER A 107 -8.57 2.76 -2.70
C SER A 107 -7.25 3.30 -3.25
N ASP A 108 -7.13 3.27 -4.57
CA ASP A 108 -6.03 3.85 -5.35
C ASP A 108 -6.34 5.28 -5.81
N ILE A 109 -5.29 5.99 -6.21
CA ILE A 109 -5.34 7.30 -6.84
C ILE A 109 -5.15 7.13 -8.34
N ASP A 110 -6.23 7.33 -9.10
CA ASP A 110 -6.20 7.24 -10.55
C ASP A 110 -5.86 8.59 -11.21
N VAL A 111 -4.77 8.65 -11.97
CA VAL A 111 -4.38 9.84 -12.74
C VAL A 111 -4.20 9.49 -14.22
N HIS A 112 -4.86 10.24 -15.09
CA HIS A 112 -4.59 10.19 -16.52
C HIS A 112 -3.46 11.15 -16.89
N LEU A 113 -2.47 10.64 -17.62
CA LEU A 113 -1.38 11.42 -18.22
C LEU A 113 -1.48 11.41 -19.74
N PHE A 114 -0.91 12.44 -20.38
CA PHE A 114 -0.92 12.59 -21.83
C PHE A 114 0.50 12.82 -22.33
N SER A 115 1.07 11.78 -22.94
CA SER A 115 2.43 11.78 -23.47
C SER A 115 2.56 10.76 -24.60
N ASP A 116 3.30 11.11 -25.64
CA ASP A 116 3.69 10.16 -26.70
C ASP A 116 4.99 9.39 -26.35
N SER A 117 5.64 9.72 -25.23
CA SER A 117 6.85 9.08 -24.73
C SER A 117 6.69 8.69 -23.27
N ILE A 118 6.67 7.37 -23.01
CA ILE A 118 6.71 6.83 -21.65
C ILE A 118 8.05 7.09 -20.98
N ASP A 119 9.15 7.01 -21.72
CA ASP A 119 10.50 7.27 -21.20
C ASP A 119 10.64 8.69 -20.66
N ALA A 120 9.88 9.65 -21.19
CA ALA A 120 9.82 11.00 -20.64
C ALA A 120 9.12 11.05 -19.27
N VAL A 121 8.06 10.25 -19.07
CA VAL A 121 7.37 10.14 -17.79
C VAL A 121 8.27 9.46 -16.77
N GLN A 122 8.83 8.30 -17.14
CA GLN A 122 9.75 7.52 -16.30
C GLN A 122 10.93 8.36 -15.80
N ARG A 123 11.56 9.16 -16.67
CA ARG A 123 12.64 10.06 -16.27
C ARG A 123 12.27 11.03 -15.14
N VAL A 124 11.05 11.57 -15.11
CA VAL A 124 10.62 12.43 -13.97
C VAL A 124 10.51 11.62 -12.69
N LEU A 125 9.94 10.41 -12.80
CA LEU A 125 9.77 9.53 -11.65
C LEU A 125 11.13 9.11 -11.09
N ASP A 126 12.08 8.75 -11.95
CA ASP A 126 13.45 8.38 -11.59
C ASP A 126 14.21 9.57 -10.97
N GLU A 127 14.07 10.78 -11.54
CA GLU A 127 14.68 12.01 -11.00
C GLU A 127 14.19 12.34 -9.59
N GLN A 128 12.95 11.94 -9.25
CA GLN A 128 12.38 12.05 -7.90
C GLN A 128 12.55 10.79 -7.06
N GLN A 129 13.28 9.79 -7.56
CA GLN A 129 13.52 8.50 -6.89
C GLN A 129 12.22 7.78 -6.46
N LEU A 130 11.15 7.97 -7.23
CA LEU A 130 9.88 7.29 -6.98
C LEU A 130 9.95 5.84 -7.44
N PHE A 131 9.44 4.93 -6.62
CA PHE A 131 9.32 3.51 -6.99
C PHE A 131 8.06 3.27 -7.80
N TYR A 132 8.19 2.57 -8.93
CA TYR A 132 7.05 2.28 -9.79
C TYR A 132 7.23 1.00 -10.62
N ASP A 133 6.10 0.41 -10.99
CA ASP A 133 6.01 -0.70 -11.95
C ASP A 133 5.31 -0.27 -13.24
N VAL A 134 5.71 -0.84 -14.37
CA VAL A 134 5.07 -0.55 -15.67
C VAL A 134 4.31 -1.77 -16.17
N GLU A 135 3.00 -1.64 -16.31
CA GLU A 135 2.11 -2.67 -16.85
C GLU A 135 1.62 -2.27 -18.25
N ARG A 136 1.72 -3.18 -19.23
CA ARG A 136 1.20 -2.98 -20.59
C ARG A 136 0.06 -3.94 -20.87
N LYS A 137 -1.16 -3.41 -20.94
CA LYS A 137 -2.37 -4.20 -21.15
C LYS A 137 -2.89 -4.05 -22.57
N ARG A 138 -2.99 -5.17 -23.30
CA ARG A 138 -3.62 -5.19 -24.63
C ARG A 138 -5.13 -5.33 -24.47
N VAL A 139 -5.87 -4.31 -24.89
CA VAL A 139 -7.33 -4.29 -24.84
C VAL A 139 -7.85 -4.24 -26.27
N ARG A 140 -8.71 -5.21 -26.62
CA ARG A 140 -9.43 -5.21 -27.89
C ARG A 140 -10.80 -4.58 -27.69
N LYS A 141 -11.03 -3.39 -28.24
CA LYS A 141 -12.31 -2.68 -28.17
C LYS A 141 -12.77 -2.32 -29.57
N GLU A 142 -13.99 -2.71 -29.94
CA GLU A 142 -14.61 -2.44 -31.25
C GLU A 142 -13.75 -2.89 -32.45
N GLY A 143 -13.03 -4.01 -32.30
CA GLY A 143 -12.19 -4.58 -33.36
C GLY A 143 -10.80 -3.95 -33.49
N VAL A 144 -10.52 -2.85 -32.79
CA VAL A 144 -9.20 -2.20 -32.74
C VAL A 144 -8.46 -2.68 -31.49
N GLU A 145 -7.23 -3.16 -31.68
CA GLU A 145 -6.31 -3.49 -30.60
C GLU A 145 -5.64 -2.20 -30.12
N ARG A 146 -5.78 -1.90 -28.82
CA ARG A 146 -5.08 -0.77 -28.18
C ARG A 146 -4.25 -1.31 -27.04
N VAL A 147 -3.00 -0.86 -26.95
CA VAL A 147 -2.13 -1.10 -25.81
C VAL A 147 -2.30 0.07 -24.87
N PHE A 148 -2.77 -0.20 -23.66
CA PHE A 148 -2.78 0.76 -22.57
C PHE A 148 -1.54 0.54 -21.72
N THR A 149 -0.86 1.63 -21.38
CA THR A 149 0.27 1.57 -20.47
C THR A 149 -0.13 2.21 -19.16
N HIS A 150 0.04 1.45 -18.09
CA HIS A 150 -0.23 1.84 -16.73
C HIS A 150 1.11 1.87 -16.00
N VAL A 151 1.34 2.93 -15.24
CA VAL A 151 2.50 3.05 -14.35
C VAL A 151 1.97 3.13 -12.93
N HIS A 152 2.33 2.16 -12.11
CA HIS A 152 1.85 2.01 -10.75
C HIS A 152 2.91 2.57 -9.80
N LEU A 153 2.68 3.76 -9.24
CA LEU A 153 3.59 4.34 -8.25
C LEU A 153 3.30 3.74 -6.88
N LYS A 154 4.38 3.47 -6.15
CA LYS A 154 4.32 2.99 -4.78
C LYS A 154 4.65 4.17 -3.84
N ASP A 155 3.60 4.84 -3.38
CA ASP A 155 3.64 6.06 -2.55
C ASP A 155 2.84 5.84 -1.26
N MET A 156 2.54 6.86 -0.45
CA MET A 156 1.67 6.75 0.73
C MET A 156 0.32 6.07 0.42
N PHE A 157 -0.22 6.28 -0.79
CA PHE A 157 -1.32 5.51 -1.36
C PHE A 157 -0.91 4.98 -2.73
N PRO A 158 -1.43 3.82 -3.18
CA PRO A 158 -1.20 3.35 -4.54
C PRO A 158 -1.67 4.40 -5.56
N VAL A 159 -0.81 4.74 -6.53
CA VAL A 159 -1.17 5.67 -7.62
C VAL A 159 -1.09 4.93 -8.94
N GLU A 160 -2.20 4.87 -9.67
CA GLU A 160 -2.25 4.34 -11.03
C GLU A 160 -2.20 5.48 -12.05
N LEU A 161 -1.11 5.56 -12.81
CA LEU A 161 -0.94 6.49 -13.92
C LEU A 161 -1.33 5.80 -15.23
N THR A 162 -2.46 6.18 -15.83
CA THR A 162 -2.81 5.70 -17.18
C THR A 162 -2.30 6.67 -18.24
N ILE A 163 -1.45 6.19 -19.15
CA ILE A 163 -0.83 7.02 -20.19
C ILE A 163 -1.64 6.97 -21.50
N TYR A 164 -2.09 8.14 -21.95
CA TYR A 164 -2.74 8.37 -23.24
C TYR A 164 -1.82 9.13 -24.19
N ALA A 165 -2.10 9.06 -25.49
CA ALA A 165 -1.38 9.86 -26.48
C ALA A 165 -1.62 11.37 -26.26
N ALA A 166 -0.62 12.20 -26.56
CA ALA A 166 -0.65 13.63 -26.26
C ALA A 166 -1.80 14.36 -26.97
N ASN A 167 -2.26 13.87 -28.13
CA ASN A 167 -3.39 14.43 -28.87
C ASN A 167 -4.77 14.11 -28.24
N GLN A 168 -4.83 13.28 -27.18
CA GLN A 168 -6.07 12.85 -26.53
C GLN A 168 -6.44 13.68 -25.31
N VAL A 169 -5.67 14.72 -24.96
CA VAL A 169 -5.92 15.59 -23.78
C VAL A 169 -7.37 16.09 -23.70
N GLN A 170 -7.95 16.49 -24.84
CA GLN A 170 -9.32 17.02 -24.91
C GLN A 170 -10.39 15.92 -25.07
N GLN A 171 -10.02 14.67 -25.36
CA GLN A 171 -10.96 13.59 -25.56
C GLN A 171 -11.46 13.07 -24.21
N ILE A 172 -12.75 13.23 -23.95
CA ILE A 172 -13.38 12.68 -22.74
C ILE A 172 -13.85 11.26 -23.04
N THR A 173 -13.22 10.28 -22.40
CA THR A 173 -13.63 8.88 -22.48
C THR A 173 -14.86 8.63 -21.59
N LYS A 174 -15.66 7.62 -21.95
CA LYS A 174 -16.81 7.19 -21.15
C LYS A 174 -16.34 6.22 -20.06
N CYS A 175 -16.90 6.39 -18.86
CA CYS A 175 -16.66 5.53 -17.72
C CYS A 175 -17.20 4.13 -18.01
N SER A 176 -16.36 3.10 -17.85
CA SER A 176 -16.73 1.70 -18.08
C SER A 176 -17.85 1.20 -17.14
N ILE A 177 -18.03 1.88 -16.00
CA ILE A 177 -18.99 1.49 -14.96
C ILE A 177 -20.35 2.17 -15.17
N THR A 178 -20.35 3.47 -15.44
CA THR A 178 -21.57 4.30 -15.50
C THR A 178 -22.02 4.65 -16.92
N GLY A 179 -21.15 4.49 -17.92
CA GLY A 179 -21.39 4.90 -19.31
C GLY A 179 -21.40 6.42 -19.54
N LYS A 180 -21.29 7.22 -18.48
CA LYS A 180 -21.22 8.69 -18.52
C LYS A 180 -19.79 9.15 -18.85
N PRO A 181 -19.60 10.40 -19.32
CA PRO A 181 -18.27 11.00 -19.41
C PRO A 181 -17.52 10.87 -18.07
N ILE A 182 -16.25 10.47 -18.10
CA ILE A 182 -15.43 10.37 -16.89
C ILE A 182 -15.25 11.79 -16.32
N GLU A 183 -15.66 11.97 -15.07
CA GLU A 183 -15.31 13.17 -14.30
C GLU A 183 -13.81 13.21 -14.12
N ARG A 184 -13.22 14.37 -14.39
CA ARG A 184 -11.78 14.59 -14.32
C ARG A 184 -11.48 16.00 -13.83
N ALA A 185 -10.43 16.15 -13.03
CA ALA A 185 -10.00 17.45 -12.51
C ALA A 185 -8.57 17.77 -12.98
N SER A 186 -8.33 19.01 -13.42
CA SER A 186 -6.98 19.58 -13.51
C SER A 186 -6.40 19.87 -12.13
N ILE A 187 -5.09 20.16 -12.07
CA ILE A 187 -4.41 20.68 -10.89
C ILE A 187 -5.21 21.83 -10.27
N SER A 188 -5.53 22.86 -11.05
CA SER A 188 -6.31 24.02 -10.60
C SER A 188 -7.72 23.68 -10.08
N GLN A 189 -8.39 22.68 -10.69
CA GLN A 189 -9.70 22.24 -10.22
C GLN A 189 -9.61 21.45 -8.91
N LEU A 190 -8.54 20.67 -8.73
CA LEU A 190 -8.28 19.94 -7.49
C LEU A 190 -7.87 20.89 -6.36
N GLU A 191 -7.06 21.90 -6.64
CA GLU A 191 -6.72 22.97 -5.68
C GLU A 191 -7.97 23.71 -5.21
N GLN A 192 -8.86 24.09 -6.14
CA GLN A 192 -10.14 24.69 -5.81
C GLN A 192 -10.99 23.76 -4.94
N LEU A 193 -11.08 22.48 -5.30
CA LEU A 193 -11.83 21.49 -4.53
C LEU A 193 -11.28 21.33 -3.10
N LEU A 194 -9.95 21.32 -2.94
CA LEU A 194 -9.31 21.25 -1.63
C LEU A 194 -9.62 22.50 -0.79
N GLY A 195 -9.57 23.69 -1.37
CA GLY A 195 -9.91 24.94 -0.68
C GLY A 195 -11.39 25.03 -0.27
N GLU A 196 -12.30 24.49 -1.09
CA GLU A 196 -13.74 24.45 -0.77
C GLU A 196 -14.07 23.38 0.27
N ALA A 197 -13.46 22.19 0.17
CA ALA A 197 -13.75 21.06 1.05
C ALA A 197 -13.04 21.13 2.40
N TYR A 198 -11.86 21.77 2.47
CA TYR A 198 -11.03 21.87 3.66
C TYR A 198 -10.55 23.32 3.88
N PRO A 199 -11.44 24.25 4.29
CA PRO A 199 -11.08 25.67 4.40
C PRO A 199 -9.96 25.99 5.40
N GLU A 200 -9.74 25.11 6.38
CA GLU A 200 -8.68 25.24 7.40
C GLU A 200 -7.34 24.64 6.94
N LEU A 201 -7.32 23.92 5.81
CA LEU A 201 -6.12 23.26 5.30
C LEU A 201 -5.26 24.24 4.50
N SER A 202 -4.02 24.44 4.94
CA SER A 202 -2.99 25.10 4.14
C SER A 202 -2.40 24.11 3.15
N VAL A 203 -2.91 24.11 1.91
CA VAL A 203 -2.43 23.21 0.84
C VAL A 203 -0.91 23.37 0.61
N PRO A 204 -0.33 24.58 0.49
CA PRO A 204 1.11 24.72 0.25
C PRO A 204 1.97 24.17 1.40
N GLU A 205 1.56 24.39 2.66
CA GLU A 205 2.30 23.85 3.81
C GLU A 205 2.16 22.34 3.91
N SER A 206 0.99 21.79 3.58
CA SER A 206 0.75 20.35 3.56
C SER A 206 1.61 19.66 2.49
N LEU A 207 1.68 20.24 1.29
CA LEU A 207 2.53 19.71 0.22
C LEU A 207 4.02 19.78 0.58
N ARG A 208 4.48 20.89 1.17
CA ARG A 208 5.86 20.98 1.67
C ARG A 208 6.16 19.94 2.73
N ALA A 209 5.28 19.76 3.71
CA ALA A 209 5.45 18.74 4.73
C ALA A 209 5.54 17.31 4.13
N MET A 210 4.82 17.03 3.04
CA MET A 210 4.90 15.76 2.31
C MET A 210 6.12 15.61 1.42
N GLU A 211 6.73 16.71 0.97
CA GLU A 211 8.02 16.70 0.27
C GLU A 211 9.18 16.55 1.26
N GLU A 212 9.02 17.06 2.48
CA GLU A 212 10.00 16.96 3.56
C GLU A 212 9.97 15.62 4.29
N GLN A 213 8.86 14.86 4.21
CA GLN A 213 8.75 13.50 4.76
C GLN A 213 9.25 12.48 3.72
N PRO A 214 10.39 11.80 3.96
CA PRO A 214 10.87 10.78 3.04
C PRO A 214 9.92 9.57 3.04
N ASP A 215 9.79 8.90 1.87
CA ASP A 215 9.11 7.60 1.81
C ASP A 215 9.81 6.65 2.80
N ARG A 216 9.05 6.06 3.74
CA ARG A 216 9.61 5.13 4.73
C ARG A 216 10.43 4.02 4.10
N PHE A 217 10.07 3.56 2.90
CA PHE A 217 10.82 2.52 2.20
C PHE A 217 12.12 3.04 1.57
N GLN A 218 12.21 4.33 1.20
CA GLN A 218 13.49 4.96 0.85
C GLN A 218 14.41 5.02 2.07
N VAL A 219 13.85 5.35 3.25
CA VAL A 219 14.60 5.33 4.51
C VAL A 219 15.11 3.93 4.81
N TYR A 220 14.25 2.91 4.72
CA TYR A 220 14.65 1.51 4.93
C TYR A 220 15.74 1.08 3.96
N TYR A 221 15.59 1.40 2.67
CA TYR A 221 16.60 1.08 1.67
C TYR A 221 17.96 1.73 1.99
N ALA A 222 17.94 3.02 2.35
CA ALA A 222 19.15 3.76 2.71
C ALA A 222 19.84 3.23 3.98
N LEU A 223 19.07 2.66 4.92
CA LEU A 223 19.60 2.03 6.13
C LEU A 223 20.11 0.60 5.89
N LEU A 224 19.48 -0.15 4.99
CA LEU A 224 19.82 -1.55 4.70
C LEU A 224 20.99 -1.69 3.73
N LEU A 225 21.04 -0.89 2.66
CA LEU A 225 22.04 -1.02 1.60
C LEU A 225 23.50 -1.00 2.13
N PRO A 226 23.90 -0.08 3.04
CA PRO A 226 25.27 -0.04 3.58
C PRO A 226 25.65 -1.28 4.42
N LEU A 227 24.68 -2.08 4.85
CA LEU A 227 24.92 -3.24 5.71
C LEU A 227 25.61 -4.40 4.97
N GLU A 228 25.65 -4.39 3.63
CA GLU A 228 26.41 -5.35 2.80
C GLU A 228 27.91 -5.32 3.14
N ASP A 229 28.42 -4.13 3.47
CA ASP A 229 29.82 -3.91 3.85
C ASP A 229 30.06 -4.03 5.36
N THR A 230 29.00 -4.23 6.16
CA THR A 230 29.10 -4.34 7.61
C THR A 230 29.35 -5.80 8.00
N LYS A 231 30.63 -6.18 8.11
CA LYS A 231 31.03 -7.57 8.42
C LYS A 231 30.79 -7.94 9.88
N GLN A 232 30.24 -9.13 10.09
CA GLN A 232 29.99 -9.69 11.41
C GLN A 232 31.08 -10.69 11.82
N HIS A 233 31.10 -11.04 13.11
CA HIS A 233 32.11 -11.95 13.64
C HIS A 233 31.88 -13.40 13.14
N PRO A 234 32.82 -14.02 12.39
CA PRO A 234 32.58 -15.28 11.67
C PRO A 234 32.17 -16.47 12.55
N LYS A 235 32.57 -16.47 13.83
CA LYS A 235 32.18 -17.50 14.81
C LYS A 235 30.69 -17.52 15.12
N TYR A 236 30.06 -16.34 15.18
CA TYR A 236 28.68 -16.18 15.60
C TYR A 236 27.75 -15.93 14.41
N HIS A 237 28.32 -15.39 13.33
CA HIS A 237 27.66 -15.02 12.08
C HIS A 237 28.48 -15.57 10.90
N PRO A 238 28.41 -16.89 10.63
CA PRO A 238 29.14 -17.50 9.53
C PRO A 238 28.65 -17.04 8.14
N GLU A 239 27.45 -16.45 8.07
CA GLU A 239 26.83 -15.89 6.87
C GLU A 239 27.59 -14.69 6.30
N GLY A 240 28.29 -13.92 7.15
CA GLY A 240 29.15 -12.82 6.69
C GLY A 240 28.68 -11.44 7.16
N ASP A 241 28.00 -10.70 6.29
CA ASP A 241 27.55 -9.33 6.57
C ASP A 241 26.14 -9.23 7.14
N VAL A 242 25.79 -8.03 7.61
CA VAL A 242 24.52 -7.75 8.27
C VAL A 242 23.35 -7.71 7.27
N LEU A 243 23.55 -7.20 6.04
CA LEU A 243 22.46 -7.19 5.05
C LEU A 243 22.02 -8.61 4.70
N TYR A 244 22.99 -9.47 4.39
CA TYR A 244 22.71 -10.87 4.06
C TYR A 244 22.06 -11.61 5.23
N HIS A 245 22.45 -11.30 6.47
CA HIS A 245 21.78 -11.81 7.67
C HIS A 245 20.32 -11.35 7.74
N SER A 246 20.05 -10.05 7.66
CA SER A 246 18.69 -9.47 7.68
C SER A 246 17.77 -10.09 6.62
N LEU A 247 18.29 -10.34 5.40
CA LEU A 247 17.52 -10.98 4.33
C LEU A 247 17.16 -12.43 4.66
N GLN A 248 18.07 -13.22 5.25
CA GLN A 248 17.75 -14.57 5.72
C GLN A 248 16.70 -14.56 6.83
N VAL A 249 16.81 -13.64 7.78
CA VAL A 249 15.85 -13.51 8.88
C VAL A 249 14.48 -13.12 8.35
N PHE A 250 14.42 -12.22 7.36
CA PHE A 250 13.20 -11.87 6.66
C PHE A 250 12.58 -13.07 5.93
N ASP A 251 13.36 -13.84 5.15
CA ASP A 251 12.82 -15.00 4.41
C ASP A 251 12.21 -16.04 5.37
N LEU A 252 12.90 -16.32 6.49
CA LEU A 252 12.38 -17.20 7.54
C LEU A 252 11.12 -16.64 8.23
N ALA A 253 11.08 -15.33 8.46
CA ALA A 253 9.91 -14.68 9.02
C ALA A 253 8.72 -14.73 8.05
N CYS A 254 8.98 -14.60 6.74
CA CYS A 254 7.98 -14.70 5.68
C CYS A 254 7.39 -16.11 5.57
N ASP A 255 8.16 -17.16 5.80
CA ASP A 255 7.65 -18.53 5.83
C ASP A 255 6.68 -18.78 7.00
N GLU A 256 6.86 -18.07 8.12
CA GLU A 256 6.06 -18.24 9.33
C GLU A 256 4.82 -17.32 9.36
N LEU A 257 5.00 -16.02 9.07
CA LEU A 257 3.96 -14.99 9.11
C LEU A 257 4.00 -14.09 7.85
N PRO A 258 3.65 -14.63 6.66
CA PRO A 258 3.79 -13.93 5.38
C PRO A 258 2.95 -12.66 5.22
N TYR A 259 1.91 -12.48 6.03
CA TYR A 259 0.98 -11.34 5.88
C TYR A 259 1.07 -10.31 7.00
N ASP A 260 2.02 -10.48 7.94
CA ASP A 260 2.19 -9.58 9.08
C ASP A 260 3.28 -8.55 8.77
N GLU A 261 2.89 -7.42 8.16
CA GLU A 261 3.83 -6.38 7.73
C GLU A 261 4.73 -5.90 8.87
N GLU A 262 4.17 -5.63 10.06
CA GLU A 262 4.91 -5.09 11.20
C GLU A 262 5.94 -6.10 11.72
N PHE A 263 5.60 -7.39 11.74
CA PHE A 263 6.52 -8.45 12.10
C PHE A 263 7.65 -8.61 11.07
N LEU A 264 7.31 -8.59 9.78
CA LEU A 264 8.29 -8.70 8.70
C LEU A 264 9.23 -7.51 8.64
N LEU A 265 8.74 -6.29 8.90
CA LEU A 265 9.56 -5.10 9.07
C LEU A 265 10.50 -5.24 10.26
N ALA A 266 10.03 -5.75 11.39
CA ALA A 266 10.90 -6.00 12.54
C ALA A 266 12.00 -7.01 12.19
N ALA A 267 11.66 -8.09 11.49
CA ALA A 267 12.62 -9.10 11.03
C ALA A 267 13.71 -8.51 10.11
N LEU A 268 13.32 -7.70 9.13
CA LEU A 268 14.25 -7.08 8.19
C LEU A 268 15.13 -6.02 8.87
N LEU A 269 14.55 -5.20 9.74
CA LEU A 269 15.16 -3.97 10.25
C LEU A 269 15.82 -4.09 11.63
N HIS A 270 15.69 -5.22 12.33
CA HIS A 270 16.14 -5.35 13.74
C HIS A 270 17.60 -4.95 13.97
N ASP A 271 18.45 -5.12 12.96
CA ASP A 271 19.90 -4.95 13.04
C ASP A 271 20.45 -3.73 12.28
N VAL A 272 19.59 -2.86 11.73
CA VAL A 272 20.06 -1.71 10.92
C VAL A 272 21.00 -0.78 11.67
N GLY A 273 20.85 -0.69 12.99
CA GLY A 273 21.73 0.12 13.83
C GLY A 273 23.17 -0.37 13.87
N LYS A 274 23.49 -1.59 13.44
CA LYS A 274 24.88 -2.08 13.35
C LYS A 274 25.72 -1.27 12.35
N GLY A 275 25.09 -0.72 11.31
CA GLY A 275 25.74 0.20 10.36
C GLY A 275 25.93 1.62 10.90
N ILE A 276 25.31 1.96 12.03
CA ILE A 276 25.32 3.31 12.65
C ILE A 276 26.21 3.32 13.89
N ASP A 277 25.85 2.52 14.89
CA ASP A 277 26.62 2.29 16.12
C ASP A 277 26.51 0.82 16.52
N ALA A 278 27.55 0.03 16.21
CA ALA A 278 27.60 -1.39 16.56
C ALA A 278 27.53 -1.67 18.07
N GLN A 279 27.95 -0.74 18.94
CA GLN A 279 27.92 -0.93 20.39
C GLN A 279 26.50 -0.76 20.95
N HIS A 280 25.72 0.16 20.39
CA HIS A 280 24.36 0.48 20.82
C HIS A 280 23.34 0.33 19.68
N HIS A 281 23.51 -0.69 18.84
CA HIS A 281 22.76 -0.84 17.59
C HIS A 281 21.24 -0.81 17.77
N VAL A 282 20.70 -1.38 18.85
CA VAL A 282 19.25 -1.32 19.10
C VAL A 282 18.75 0.11 19.23
N ALA A 283 19.42 0.93 20.04
CA ALA A 283 19.05 2.32 20.25
C ALA A 283 19.26 3.16 18.99
N ALA A 284 20.41 2.99 18.33
CA ALA A 284 20.73 3.71 17.09
C ALA A 284 19.76 3.35 15.94
N GLY A 285 19.37 2.08 15.84
CA GLY A 285 18.38 1.61 14.86
C GLY A 285 17.00 2.19 15.13
N LEU A 286 16.54 2.16 16.38
CA LEU A 286 15.24 2.74 16.76
C LEU A 286 15.19 4.26 16.54
N GLU A 287 16.27 4.98 16.84
CA GLU A 287 16.39 6.43 16.56
C GLU A 287 16.31 6.71 15.06
N ALA A 288 17.03 5.93 14.23
CA ALA A 288 17.02 6.10 12.78
C ALA A 288 15.66 5.73 12.14
N LEU A 289 14.90 4.84 12.76
CA LEU A 289 13.58 4.39 12.29
C LEU A 289 12.42 5.19 12.91
N GLU A 290 12.69 6.15 13.80
CA GLU A 290 11.67 6.92 14.48
C GLU A 290 10.75 7.64 13.47
N GLY A 291 9.43 7.46 13.64
CA GLY A 291 8.43 8.04 12.74
C GLY A 291 8.19 7.26 11.44
N PHE A 292 8.97 6.22 11.16
CA PHE A 292 8.81 5.39 9.95
C PHE A 292 8.20 4.01 10.24
N ILE A 293 8.41 3.48 11.45
CA ILE A 293 7.87 2.18 11.89
C ILE A 293 6.72 2.33 12.90
N SER A 294 5.88 1.31 13.01
CA SER A 294 4.80 1.27 14.00
C SER A 294 5.32 1.04 15.43
N PRO A 295 4.55 1.37 16.48
CA PRO A 295 4.91 1.07 17.86
C PRO A 295 5.17 -0.42 18.10
N ARG A 296 4.42 -1.32 17.44
CA ARG A 296 4.61 -2.77 17.55
C ARG A 296 5.91 -3.22 16.91
N THR A 297 6.23 -2.71 15.71
CA THR A 297 7.51 -2.97 15.04
C THR A 297 8.67 -2.49 15.90
N ALA A 298 8.58 -1.27 16.44
CA ALA A 298 9.59 -0.70 17.33
C ALA A 298 9.79 -1.55 18.59
N TRP A 299 8.71 -2.02 19.21
CA TRP A 299 8.76 -2.89 20.38
C TRP A 299 9.45 -4.24 20.10
N LEU A 300 9.17 -4.85 18.95
CA LEU A 300 9.83 -6.09 18.53
C LEU A 300 11.35 -5.88 18.35
N ILE A 301 11.74 -4.78 17.70
CA ILE A 301 13.15 -4.40 17.52
C ILE A 301 13.80 -4.07 18.87
N GLU A 302 13.14 -3.33 19.75
CA GLU A 302 13.68 -2.96 21.07
C GLU A 302 14.06 -4.20 21.90
N HIS A 303 13.21 -5.23 21.85
CA HIS A 303 13.32 -6.37 22.76
C HIS A 303 13.93 -7.64 22.13
N HIS A 304 14.36 -7.61 20.86
CA HIS A 304 14.90 -8.81 20.18
C HIS A 304 16.12 -9.41 20.91
N MET A 305 16.97 -8.56 21.50
CA MET A 305 18.11 -9.00 22.32
C MET A 305 17.68 -9.61 23.66
N GLU A 306 16.60 -9.13 24.28
CA GLU A 306 16.02 -9.76 25.47
C GLU A 306 15.41 -11.13 25.12
N ALA A 307 14.87 -11.29 23.92
CA ALA A 307 14.34 -12.57 23.44
C ALA A 307 15.45 -13.64 23.36
N HIS A 308 16.66 -13.30 22.93
CA HIS A 308 17.79 -14.24 23.00
C HIS A 308 18.06 -14.71 24.42
N ARG A 309 18.01 -13.79 25.40
CA ARG A 309 18.19 -14.13 26.81
C ARG A 309 17.08 -15.04 27.34
N ILE A 310 15.87 -14.95 26.80
CA ILE A 310 14.79 -15.89 27.10
C ILE A 310 15.19 -17.30 26.60
N LEU A 311 15.58 -17.41 25.33
CA LEU A 311 15.93 -18.70 24.72
C LEU A 311 17.18 -19.32 25.38
N ASP A 312 18.12 -18.51 25.84
CA ASP A 312 19.31 -18.96 26.57
C ASP A 312 19.03 -19.28 28.05
N GLY A 313 17.82 -19.00 28.54
CA GLY A 313 17.47 -19.18 29.95
C GLY A 313 18.19 -18.22 30.90
N THR A 314 18.70 -17.08 30.40
CA THR A 314 19.49 -16.09 31.16
C THR A 314 18.73 -14.80 31.47
N ILE A 315 17.45 -14.72 31.08
CA ILE A 315 16.60 -13.56 31.41
C ILE A 315 16.19 -13.56 32.88
N GLY A 316 16.12 -12.37 33.48
CA GLY A 316 15.63 -12.21 34.84
C GLY A 316 14.10 -12.36 34.92
N ALA A 317 13.58 -12.98 35.99
CA ALA A 317 12.16 -13.26 36.15
C ALA A 317 11.23 -12.03 36.03
N ARG A 318 11.69 -10.85 36.49
CA ARG A 318 10.92 -9.59 36.37
C ARG A 318 10.83 -9.11 34.92
N ALA A 319 11.95 -9.11 34.20
CA ALA A 319 12.00 -8.70 32.79
C ALA A 319 11.17 -9.67 31.94
N HIS A 320 11.30 -10.97 32.17
CA HIS A 320 10.53 -11.99 31.46
C HIS A 320 9.02 -11.83 31.68
N ARG A 321 8.59 -11.54 32.92
CA ARG A 321 7.18 -11.29 33.22
C ARG A 321 6.64 -10.07 32.45
N ARG A 322 7.38 -8.96 32.43
CA ARG A 322 7.02 -7.75 31.69
C ARG A 322 6.83 -8.04 30.19
N LEU A 323 7.75 -8.78 29.58
CA LEU A 323 7.65 -9.11 28.15
C LEU A 323 6.43 -9.97 27.83
N ARG A 324 6.05 -10.90 28.72
CA ARG A 324 4.86 -11.77 28.55
C ARG A 324 3.52 -11.03 28.61
N GLU A 325 3.50 -9.81 29.13
CA GLU A 325 2.29 -8.99 29.23
C GLU A 325 1.97 -8.28 27.91
N HIS A 326 2.94 -8.20 26.98
CA HIS A 326 2.74 -7.60 25.67
C HIS A 326 2.01 -8.57 24.71
N GLU A 327 1.13 -8.04 23.88
CA GLU A 327 0.33 -8.86 22.95
C GLU A 327 1.18 -9.58 21.89
N SER A 328 2.30 -8.96 21.49
CA SER A 328 3.23 -9.52 20.49
C SER A 328 4.35 -10.39 21.09
N TYR A 329 4.13 -10.96 22.29
CA TYR A 329 5.15 -11.76 22.97
C TYR A 329 5.56 -13.01 22.18
N GLU A 330 4.60 -13.70 21.55
CA GLU A 330 4.88 -14.91 20.77
C GLU A 330 5.66 -14.58 19.49
N GLU A 331 5.31 -13.47 18.84
CA GLU A 331 6.02 -12.92 17.68
C GLU A 331 7.44 -12.50 18.05
N LEU A 332 7.68 -11.93 19.25
CA LEU A 332 9.04 -11.64 19.71
C LEU A 332 9.89 -12.92 19.85
N LEU A 333 9.30 -14.01 20.36
CA LEU A 333 10.00 -15.29 20.43
C LEU A 333 10.22 -15.90 19.05
N LEU A 334 9.27 -15.70 18.13
CA LEU A 334 9.39 -16.15 16.74
C LEU A 334 10.50 -15.38 16.02
N LEU A 335 10.54 -14.06 16.13
CA LEU A 335 11.60 -13.20 15.61
C LEU A 335 12.98 -13.71 16.07
N CYS A 336 13.11 -14.04 17.34
CA CYS A 336 14.35 -14.58 17.89
C CYS A 336 14.75 -15.96 17.31
N ARG A 337 13.76 -16.79 16.95
CA ARG A 337 14.01 -18.07 16.26
C ARG A 337 14.45 -17.84 14.81
N CYS A 338 13.79 -16.94 14.09
CA CYS A 338 14.18 -16.53 12.74
C CYS A 338 15.58 -15.92 12.73
N ASP A 339 15.89 -15.04 13.68
CA ASP A 339 17.22 -14.44 13.86
C ASP A 339 18.33 -15.50 14.01
N ARG A 340 18.12 -16.48 14.89
CA ARG A 340 19.09 -17.58 15.04
C ARG A 340 19.17 -18.46 13.81
N GLY A 341 18.05 -18.65 13.13
CA GLY A 341 17.95 -19.43 11.90
C GLY A 341 18.66 -18.76 10.72
N GLY A 342 18.72 -17.44 10.66
CA GLY A 342 19.33 -16.65 9.58
C GLY A 342 20.86 -16.54 9.65
N ARG A 343 21.51 -17.47 10.36
CA ARG A 343 22.97 -17.52 10.56
C ARG A 343 23.61 -18.64 9.76
N VAL A 344 23.25 -18.75 8.48
CA VAL A 344 23.66 -19.86 7.60
C VAL A 344 24.47 -19.32 6.43
N ALA A 345 25.63 -19.92 6.19
CA ALA A 345 26.47 -19.56 5.04
C ALA A 345 25.96 -20.20 3.74
N GLY A 346 25.89 -19.41 2.67
CA GLY A 346 25.69 -19.91 1.30
C GLY A 346 24.25 -20.32 0.96
N VAL A 347 23.27 -19.88 1.74
CA VAL A 347 21.84 -20.05 1.40
C VAL A 347 21.38 -18.94 0.45
N PRO A 348 20.52 -19.26 -0.54
CA PRO A 348 19.91 -18.21 -1.33
C PRO A 348 18.99 -17.35 -0.45
N THR A 349 18.97 -16.04 -0.71
CA THR A 349 18.05 -15.10 -0.09
C THR A 349 17.31 -14.31 -1.14
N SER A 350 16.16 -13.75 -0.77
CA SER A 350 15.49 -12.73 -1.57
C SER A 350 16.37 -11.49 -1.77
N GLU A 351 16.20 -10.81 -2.91
CA GLU A 351 16.88 -9.53 -3.20
C GLU A 351 16.24 -8.39 -2.39
N LEU A 352 17.04 -7.41 -1.95
CA LEU A 352 16.59 -6.31 -1.08
C LEU A 352 15.39 -5.55 -1.67
N GLU A 353 15.45 -5.19 -2.95
CA GLU A 353 14.37 -4.48 -3.64
C GLU A 353 13.09 -5.31 -3.67
N ALA A 354 13.20 -6.62 -3.90
CA ALA A 354 12.04 -7.52 -3.94
C ALA A 354 11.39 -7.68 -2.55
N VAL A 355 12.21 -7.73 -1.50
CA VAL A 355 11.73 -7.78 -0.10
C VAL A 355 10.97 -6.52 0.27
N LEU A 356 11.53 -5.33 -0.02
CA LEU A 356 10.86 -4.06 0.26
C LEU A 356 9.56 -3.92 -0.53
N ASP A 357 9.55 -4.35 -1.79
CA ASP A 357 8.34 -4.36 -2.61
C ASP A 357 7.26 -5.30 -2.06
N TYR A 358 7.65 -6.47 -1.56
CA TYR A 358 6.73 -7.41 -0.91
C TYR A 358 6.05 -6.79 0.31
N ILE A 359 6.83 -6.22 1.24
CA ILE A 359 6.31 -5.55 2.44
C ILE A 359 5.40 -4.38 2.04
N ARG A 360 5.82 -3.60 1.03
CA ARG A 360 5.04 -2.47 0.54
C ARG A 360 3.68 -2.90 -0.02
N GLU A 361 3.61 -4.01 -0.75
CA GLU A 361 2.33 -4.58 -1.21
C GLU A 361 1.40 -5.02 -0.08
N LEU A 362 1.94 -5.50 1.05
CA LEU A 362 1.14 -5.89 2.21
C LEU A 362 0.44 -4.69 2.84
N GLY A 363 1.17 -3.58 3.05
CA GLY A 363 0.59 -2.36 3.63
C GLY A 363 -0.56 -1.81 2.81
N TYR A 364 -0.51 -1.91 1.49
CA TYR A 364 -1.64 -1.47 0.65
C TYR A 364 -2.86 -2.40 0.67
N ARG A 365 -2.67 -3.68 1.00
CA ARG A 365 -3.72 -4.70 0.91
C ARG A 365 -4.47 -4.91 2.23
N PHE A 366 -3.83 -4.63 3.35
CA PHE A 366 -4.32 -5.02 4.67
C PHE A 366 -4.48 -3.87 5.69
N ASP A 367 -4.02 -2.65 5.38
CA ASP A 367 -4.46 -1.40 6.04
C ASP A 367 -5.77 -0.87 5.46
#